data_AF-A0A7S2G070-F1
#
_entry.id   AF-A0A7S2G070-F1
#
_cell.length_a   1.000
_cell.length_b   1.000
_cell.length_c   1.000
_cell.angle_alpha   90.00
_cell.angle_beta   90.00
_cell.angle_gamma   90.00
#
_symmetry.space_group_name_H-M   'P 1'
#
loop_
_entity.id
_entity.type
_entity.pdbx_description
1 polymer ?
#
loop_
_entity_poly.entity_id
_entity_poly.type
_entity_poly.pdbx_seq_one_letter_code
_entity_poly.pdbx_strand_id
1 'polypeptide(L)'
;AQEIGKLRAVRLLKITRVIRMVRIVRVFRFRVLMTQMRGLILLVKAIVDALRSLVWVILMFSLATYLVAIVTTEFIGLANDDGDPLLDEWFGDMFKSMFTLMQLSTLDEWGTIARHCSRTLGGHWLPLFL
;
A
#
# COMPACT_ATOMS: atom_id res chain seq x y z
N ALA A 1 58.98 -41.28 -20.43
CA ALA A 1 57.53 -41.13 -20.70
C ALA A 1 56.63 -41.39 -19.46
N GLN A 2 56.93 -42.39 -18.62
CA GLN A 2 56.07 -42.85 -17.52
C GLN A 2 55.93 -41.84 -16.34
N GLU A 3 56.97 -41.06 -16.05
CA GLU A 3 56.96 -40.02 -15.00
C GLU A 3 56.02 -38.84 -15.32
N ILE A 4 55.94 -38.47 -16.60
CA ILE A 4 55.10 -37.37 -17.10
C ILE A 4 53.61 -37.71 -16.91
N GLY A 5 53.23 -38.99 -17.05
CA GLY A 5 51.87 -39.48 -16.79
C GLY A 5 51.47 -39.43 -15.32
N LYS A 6 52.39 -39.80 -14.40
CA LYS A 6 52.14 -39.75 -12.95
C LYS A 6 51.98 -38.31 -12.44
N LEU A 7 52.81 -37.38 -12.92
CA LEU A 7 52.71 -35.96 -12.57
C LEU A 7 51.40 -35.33 -13.07
N ARG A 8 50.92 -35.74 -14.27
CA ARG A 8 49.62 -35.33 -14.80
C ARG A 8 48.46 -35.89 -13.97
N ALA A 9 48.51 -37.17 -13.58
CA ALA A 9 47.48 -37.79 -12.74
C ALA A 9 47.35 -37.11 -11.36
N VAL A 10 48.49 -36.80 -10.71
CA VAL A 10 48.49 -36.06 -9.43
C VAL A 10 47.95 -34.63 -9.60
N ARG A 11 48.25 -33.97 -10.74
CA ARG A 11 47.68 -32.65 -11.08
C ARG A 11 46.16 -32.70 -11.27
N LEU A 12 45.65 -33.71 -11.96
CA LEU A 12 44.21 -33.90 -12.19
C LEU A 12 43.45 -34.19 -10.88
N LEU A 13 44.04 -34.99 -9.98
CA LEU A 13 43.49 -35.22 -8.65
C LEU A 13 43.47 -33.94 -7.79
N LYS A 14 44.48 -33.08 -7.90
CA LYS A 14 44.48 -31.78 -7.22
C LYS A 14 43.42 -30.84 -7.81
N ILE A 15 43.30 -30.77 -9.13
CA ILE A 15 42.34 -29.90 -9.83
C ILE A 15 40.89 -30.28 -9.49
N THR A 16 40.57 -31.57 -9.49
CA THR A 16 39.23 -32.06 -9.09
C THR A 16 38.88 -31.70 -7.64
N ARG A 17 39.86 -31.73 -6.73
CA ARG A 17 39.69 -31.31 -5.34
C ARG A 17 39.45 -29.80 -5.20
N VAL A 18 40.17 -28.99 -5.97
CA VAL A 18 40.00 -27.52 -6.01
C VAL A 18 38.62 -27.16 -6.58
N ILE A 19 38.20 -27.79 -7.68
CA ILE A 19 36.87 -27.58 -8.27
C ILE A 19 35.77 -27.92 -7.27
N ARG A 20 35.91 -29.03 -6.53
CA ARG A 20 34.96 -29.41 -5.48
C ARG A 20 34.89 -28.36 -4.36
N MET A 21 36.03 -27.84 -3.92
CA MET A 21 36.08 -26.77 -2.90
C MET A 21 35.44 -25.47 -3.36
N VAL A 22 35.75 -24.99 -4.56
CA VAL A 22 35.14 -23.78 -5.14
C VAL A 22 33.62 -23.93 -5.26
N ARG A 23 33.14 -25.11 -5.65
CA ARG A 23 31.71 -25.41 -5.75
C ARG A 23 31.01 -25.33 -4.39
N ILE A 24 31.63 -25.89 -3.34
CA ILE A 24 31.08 -25.85 -1.98
C ILE A 24 30.97 -24.40 -1.48
N VAL A 25 32.03 -23.59 -1.65
CA VAL A 25 32.00 -22.17 -1.25
C VAL A 25 30.92 -21.40 -1.99
N ARG A 26 30.77 -21.61 -3.31
CA ARG A 26 29.68 -21.00 -4.10
C ARG A 26 28.30 -21.40 -3.60
N VAL A 27 28.07 -22.69 -3.35
CA VAL A 27 26.78 -23.20 -2.85
C VAL A 27 26.45 -22.64 -1.47
N PHE A 28 27.46 -22.53 -0.59
CA PHE A 28 27.29 -21.91 0.72
C PHE A 28 26.94 -20.43 0.61
N ARG A 29 27.64 -19.68 -0.25
CA ARG A 29 27.36 -18.25 -0.49
C ARG A 29 25.95 -18.03 -1.05
N PHE A 30 25.53 -18.88 -1.99
CA PHE A 30 24.19 -18.84 -2.57
C PHE A 30 23.10 -19.20 -1.54
N ARG A 31 23.36 -20.18 -0.67
CA ARG A 31 22.46 -20.50 0.45
C ARG A 31 22.35 -19.35 1.44
N VAL A 32 23.46 -18.70 1.82
CA VAL A 32 23.43 -17.55 2.74
C VAL A 32 22.67 -16.36 2.15
N LEU A 33 22.87 -16.06 0.87
CA LEU A 33 22.13 -15.01 0.16
C LEU A 33 20.63 -15.31 0.10
N MET A 34 20.27 -16.56 -0.20
CA MET A 34 18.88 -17.02 -0.15
C MET A 34 18.28 -16.91 1.26
N THR A 35 19.04 -17.20 2.32
CA THR A 35 18.56 -17.05 3.71
C THR A 35 18.29 -15.60 4.09
N GLN A 36 19.10 -14.65 3.62
CA GLN A 36 18.83 -13.21 3.81
C GLN A 36 17.54 -12.78 3.10
N MET A 37 17.29 -13.28 1.89
CA MET A 37 16.04 -13.03 1.18
C MET A 37 14.82 -13.70 1.83
N ARG A 38 14.99 -14.84 2.53
CA ARG A 38 13.89 -15.48 3.27
C ARG A 38 13.30 -14.59 4.36
N GLY A 39 14.13 -13.77 5.02
CA GLY A 39 13.64 -12.78 6.00
C GLY A 39 12.73 -11.74 5.34
N LEU A 40 13.14 -11.19 4.19
CA LEU A 40 12.33 -10.25 3.40
C LEU A 40 11.06 -10.90 2.87
N ILE A 41 11.12 -12.14 2.37
CA ILE A 41 9.95 -12.89 1.88
C ILE A 41 8.96 -13.14 3.01
N LEU A 42 9.45 -13.44 4.23
CA LEU A 42 8.60 -13.60 5.41
C LEU A 42 7.90 -12.29 5.78
N LEU A 43 8.61 -11.16 5.74
CA LEU A 43 8.03 -9.83 5.97
C LEU A 43 6.98 -9.48 4.91
N VAL A 44 7.28 -9.70 3.63
CA VAL A 44 6.31 -9.47 2.54
C VAL A 44 5.09 -10.36 2.71
N LYS A 45 5.27 -11.63 3.11
CA LYS A 45 4.15 -12.52 3.38
C LYS A 45 3.28 -12.02 4.54
N ALA A 46 3.89 -11.56 5.63
CA ALA A 46 3.17 -10.95 6.74
C ALA A 46 2.40 -9.68 6.32
N ILE A 47 3.00 -8.83 5.47
CA ILE A 47 2.33 -7.66 4.90
C ILE A 47 1.14 -8.07 4.02
N VAL A 48 1.32 -9.06 3.14
CA VAL A 48 0.23 -9.56 2.28
C VAL A 48 -0.91 -10.15 3.10
N ASP A 49 -0.59 -10.91 4.15
CA ASP A 49 -1.59 -11.45 5.06
C ASP A 49 -2.34 -10.32 5.81
N ALA A 50 -1.63 -9.27 6.24
CA ALA A 50 -2.24 -8.08 6.84
C ALA A 50 -3.12 -7.31 5.84
N LEU A 51 -2.66 -7.11 4.60
CA LEU A 51 -3.42 -6.46 3.53
C LEU A 51 -4.71 -7.21 3.21
N ARG A 52 -4.68 -8.55 3.24
CA ARG A 52 -5.89 -9.37 3.05
C ARG A 52 -6.94 -9.10 4.11
N SER A 53 -6.54 -8.90 5.36
CA SER A 53 -7.45 -8.50 6.43
C SER A 53 -7.95 -7.07 6.22
N LEU A 54 -7.09 -6.18 5.72
CA LEU A 54 -7.41 -4.78 5.45
C LEU A 54 -8.50 -4.60 4.39
N VAL A 55 -8.64 -5.53 3.44
CA VAL A 55 -9.70 -5.50 2.41
C VAL A 55 -11.09 -5.39 3.04
N TRP A 56 -11.37 -6.14 4.12
CA TRP A 56 -12.67 -6.08 4.79
C TRP A 56 -12.90 -4.75 5.51
N VAL A 57 -11.85 -4.20 6.12
CA VAL A 57 -11.90 -2.89 6.77
C VAL A 57 -12.17 -1.81 5.74
N ILE A 58 -11.46 -1.84 4.60
CA ILE A 58 -11.67 -0.90 3.49
C ILE A 58 -13.10 -1.04 2.95
N LEU A 59 -13.61 -2.26 2.76
CA LEU A 59 -14.98 -2.47 2.28
C LEU A 59 -16.03 -1.88 3.23
N MET A 60 -15.89 -2.14 4.54
CA MET A 60 -16.79 -1.58 5.55
C MET A 60 -16.68 -0.06 5.64
N PHE A 61 -15.46 0.47 5.57
CA PHE A 61 -15.21 1.90 5.54
C PHE A 61 -15.84 2.55 4.30
N SER A 62 -15.62 2.00 3.11
CA SER A 62 -16.22 2.49 1.86
C SER A 62 -17.75 2.47 1.90
N LEU A 63 -18.36 1.46 2.51
CA LEU A 63 -19.81 1.41 2.69
C LEU A 63 -20.30 2.51 3.65
N ALA A 64 -19.60 2.73 4.77
CA ALA A 64 -19.94 3.81 5.69
C ALA A 64 -19.81 5.18 5.01
N THR A 65 -18.72 5.42 4.29
CA THR A 65 -18.49 6.64 3.50
C THR A 65 -19.56 6.81 2.42
N TYR A 66 -20.01 5.74 1.77
CA TYR A 66 -21.07 5.78 0.76
C TYR A 66 -22.41 6.28 1.33
N LEU A 67 -22.80 5.81 2.52
CA LEU A 67 -24.03 6.25 3.17
C LEU A 67 -23.99 7.74 3.52
N VAL A 68 -22.86 8.20 4.06
CA VAL A 68 -22.67 9.63 4.37
C VAL A 68 -22.61 10.46 3.09
N ALA A 69 -22.02 9.93 2.01
CA ALA A 69 -21.92 10.61 0.73
C ALA A 69 -23.28 10.88 0.10
N ILE A 70 -24.24 9.96 0.22
CA ILE A 70 -25.62 10.18 -0.25
C ILE A 70 -26.23 11.37 0.49
N VAL A 71 -26.11 11.39 1.82
CA VAL A 71 -26.64 12.48 2.65
C VAL A 71 -25.97 13.80 2.27
N THR A 72 -24.65 13.85 2.13
CA THR A 72 -23.97 15.10 1.78
C THR A 72 -24.29 15.55 0.36
N THR A 73 -24.39 14.66 -0.62
CA THR A 73 -24.80 15.05 -1.98
C THR A 73 -26.22 15.60 -2.01
N GLU A 74 -27.17 14.97 -1.31
CA GLU A 74 -28.57 15.40 -1.34
C GLU A 74 -28.78 16.72 -0.57
N PHE A 75 -28.19 16.85 0.62
CA PHE A 75 -28.43 17.99 1.49
C PHE A 75 -27.47 19.17 1.30
N ILE A 76 -26.29 18.95 0.73
CA ILE A 76 -25.28 20.01 0.50
C ILE A 76 -25.12 20.27 -1.00
N GLY A 77 -24.93 19.22 -1.80
CA GLY A 77 -24.68 19.34 -3.23
C GLY A 77 -25.90 19.84 -4.01
N LEU A 78 -27.01 19.10 -3.93
CA LEU A 78 -28.23 19.40 -4.68
C LEU A 78 -29.03 20.58 -4.11
N ALA A 79 -28.86 20.88 -2.81
CA ALA A 79 -29.47 22.02 -2.14
C ALA A 79 -28.62 23.31 -2.22
N ASN A 80 -27.58 23.33 -3.06
CA ASN A 80 -26.72 24.49 -3.28
C ASN A 80 -27.44 25.56 -4.12
N ASP A 81 -28.44 26.21 -3.54
CA ASP A 81 -29.24 27.27 -4.19
C ASP A 81 -28.40 28.50 -4.56
N ASP A 82 -27.31 28.76 -3.83
CA ASP A 82 -26.39 29.87 -4.05
C ASP A 82 -25.40 29.63 -5.20
N GLY A 83 -25.33 28.41 -5.74
CA GLY A 83 -24.44 28.05 -6.84
C GLY A 83 -22.96 28.14 -6.49
N ASP A 84 -22.58 27.86 -5.24
CA ASP A 84 -21.20 27.92 -4.79
C ASP A 84 -20.35 26.86 -5.54
N PRO A 85 -19.33 27.28 -6.32
CA PRO A 85 -18.54 26.35 -7.12
C PRO A 85 -17.73 25.37 -6.26
N LEU A 86 -17.37 25.72 -5.02
CA LEU A 86 -16.64 24.82 -4.13
C LEU A 86 -17.52 23.70 -3.59
N LEU A 87 -18.79 24.00 -3.29
CA LEU A 87 -19.75 22.98 -2.86
C LEU A 87 -20.12 22.03 -4.00
N ASP A 88 -20.19 22.51 -5.24
CA ASP A 88 -20.37 21.63 -6.40
C ASP A 88 -19.13 20.75 -6.68
N GLU A 89 -17.92 21.28 -6.46
CA GLU A 89 -16.68 20.49 -6.58
C GLU A 89 -16.61 19.38 -5.52
N TRP A 90 -17.02 19.66 -4.28
CA TRP A 90 -16.95 18.71 -3.17
C TRP A 90 -18.14 17.77 -3.08
N PHE A 91 -19.36 18.27 -3.28
CA PHE A 91 -20.60 17.52 -3.00
C PHE A 91 -21.57 17.41 -4.17
N GLY A 92 -21.26 18.01 -5.33
CA GLY A 92 -22.17 18.11 -6.47
C GLY A 92 -22.58 16.77 -7.12
N ASP A 93 -21.78 15.71 -6.94
CA ASP A 93 -22.12 14.36 -7.36
C ASP A 93 -21.68 13.35 -6.28
N MET A 94 -22.29 12.18 -6.29
CA MET A 94 -22.04 11.12 -5.30
C MET A 94 -20.54 10.75 -5.25
N PHE A 95 -19.88 10.65 -6.40
CA PHE A 95 -18.46 10.28 -6.45
C PHE A 95 -17.55 11.38 -5.88
N LYS A 96 -17.90 12.65 -6.13
CA LYS A 96 -17.21 13.82 -5.55
C LYS A 96 -17.37 13.82 -4.02
N SER A 97 -18.60 13.63 -3.52
CA SER A 97 -18.87 13.52 -2.08
C SER A 97 -18.08 12.39 -1.42
N MET A 98 -18.04 11.21 -2.03
CA MET A 98 -17.25 10.08 -1.52
C MET A 98 -15.75 10.42 -1.46
N PHE A 99 -15.22 11.11 -2.47
CA PHE A 99 -13.82 11.53 -2.49
C PHE A 99 -13.51 12.58 -1.42
N THR A 100 -14.37 13.59 -1.27
CA THR A 100 -14.23 14.60 -0.21
C THR A 100 -14.35 13.98 1.19
N LEU A 101 -15.26 13.03 1.40
CA LEU A 101 -15.38 12.32 2.69
C LEU A 101 -14.17 11.42 2.97
N MET A 102 -13.55 10.85 1.94
CA MET A 102 -12.27 10.15 2.08
C MET A 102 -11.15 11.13 2.50
N GLN A 103 -11.07 12.31 1.88
CA GLN A 103 -10.12 13.37 2.29
C GLN A 103 -10.33 13.80 3.73
N LEU A 104 -11.59 14.05 4.12
CA LEU A 104 -11.99 14.37 5.49
C LEU A 104 -11.55 13.27 6.48
N SER A 105 -11.71 12.01 6.12
CA SER A 105 -11.28 10.86 6.95
C SER A 105 -9.76 10.79 7.12
N THR A 106 -9.00 11.24 6.12
CA THR A 106 -7.54 11.37 6.20
C THR A 106 -7.09 12.67 6.91
N LEU A 107 -8.05 13.51 7.34
CA LEU A 107 -7.83 14.83 7.92
C LEU A 107 -7.08 15.78 6.96
N ASP A 108 -7.20 15.54 5.67
CA ASP A 108 -6.61 16.40 4.64
C ASP A 108 -7.58 17.55 4.34
N GLU A 109 -7.09 18.78 4.47
CA GLU A 109 -7.86 20.03 4.29
C GLU A 109 -9.23 20.14 4.99
N TRP A 110 -9.52 19.28 5.98
CA TRP A 110 -10.82 19.19 6.64
C TRP A 110 -11.30 20.52 7.23
N GLY A 111 -10.38 21.30 7.81
CA GLY A 111 -10.70 22.58 8.43
C GLY A 111 -11.14 23.64 7.42
N THR A 112 -10.72 23.54 6.16
CA THR A 112 -11.18 24.42 5.09
C THR A 112 -12.62 24.07 4.71
N ILE A 113 -12.88 22.79 4.45
CA ILE A 113 -14.21 22.27 4.10
C ILE A 113 -15.23 22.57 5.21
N ALA A 114 -14.90 22.25 6.46
CA ALA A 114 -15.80 22.45 7.60
C ALA A 114 -16.13 23.94 7.85
N ARG A 115 -15.13 24.83 7.74
CA ARG A 115 -15.35 26.27 7.90
C ARG A 115 -16.18 26.85 6.76
N HIS A 116 -15.97 26.36 5.54
CA HIS A 116 -16.73 26.78 4.37
C HIS A 116 -18.19 26.33 4.49
N CYS A 117 -18.42 25.05 4.75
CA CYS A 117 -19.76 24.48 4.96
C CYS A 117 -20.51 25.17 6.10
N SER A 118 -19.82 25.48 7.22
CA SER A 118 -20.41 26.20 8.36
C SER A 118 -20.89 27.62 8.00
N ARG A 119 -20.17 28.32 7.12
CA ARG A 119 -20.55 29.66 6.67
C ARG A 119 -21.72 29.64 5.70
N THR A 120 -21.75 28.66 4.80
CA THR A 120 -22.77 28.59 3.73
C THR A 120 -24.06 27.95 4.24
N LEU A 121 -23.98 26.82 4.94
CA LEU A 121 -25.15 26.04 5.37
C LEU A 121 -25.60 26.36 6.81
N GLY A 122 -24.80 27.12 7.57
CA GLY A 122 -25.02 27.40 8.98
C GLY A 122 -24.46 26.32 9.92
N GLY A 123 -24.13 26.69 11.16
CA GLY A 123 -23.37 25.84 12.11
C GLY A 123 -24.02 24.51 12.53
N HIS A 124 -25.26 24.23 12.12
CA HIS A 124 -25.94 22.97 12.42
C HIS A 124 -25.40 21.78 11.62
N TRP A 125 -24.65 22.01 10.54
CA TRP A 125 -23.97 20.97 9.76
C TRP A 125 -22.60 20.59 10.30
N LEU A 126 -22.04 21.36 11.25
CA LEU A 126 -20.76 21.07 11.89
C LEU A 126 -20.64 19.65 12.49
N PRO A 127 -21.68 19.07 13.12
CA PRO A 127 -21.58 17.72 13.70
C PRO A 127 -21.39 16.60 12.68
N LEU A 128 -21.67 16.82 11.39
CA LEU A 128 -21.42 15.82 10.34
C LEU A 128 -19.94 15.75 9.97
N PHE A 129 -19.17 16.80 10.26
CA PHE A 129 -17.75 16.92 9.91
C PHE A 129 -16.81 16.75 11.11
N LEU A 130 -17.34 16.37 12.29
CA LEU A 130 -16.64 16.27 13.59
C LEU A 130 -16.80 14.86 14.17
#